data_AF-B3S108-F1
#
_entry.id   AF-B3S108-F1
#
_cell.length_a   1.000
_cell.length_b   1.000
_cell.length_c   1.000
_cell.angle_alpha   90.00
_cell.angle_beta   90.00
_cell.angle_gamma   90.00
#
_symmetry.space_group_name_H-M   'P 1'
#
loop_
_entity.id
_entity.type
_entity.pdbx_description
1 polymer ?
#
loop_
_entity_poly.entity_id
_entity_poly.type
_entity_poly.pdbx_seq_one_letter_code
_entity_poly.pdbx_strand_id
1 'polypeptide(L)'
;MESFYALKEEKENRFCSGDDNVNDCITYMNQELQVHGFQALQTSSENSRTLTIELLNHLYVLLQQHRHDMKIREDLQDKLLRSNSDMQTAQRSQKLYKDELDKSLRENQSISEQNRQLEEKIKSLNSKLKGEKDEFMSDKNQAKKAGMDVLNSLQNPNGKRAVWKTKAKDDEEMYQSIVCGYEDKVKDLIMENSTYRDFANSIYSNLVRLQWKFEGKHNLAEAADENLQQLDPNILPDGIFQLPLEMSRDSIETTLQNMWDNFDKAILSSLKQTIDTAGQNLDANVNEIDSLKLELQECLLKISERDKVIHEFQNAQSDIKNDTHVLNESLLYAEKEEVENLKAELRKQKESLEKERALVAEAAVKLNRERKEFESDRVALLEAQIGASPLSFEKSQGKECDFKLRSF
;
A
#
# COMPACT_ATOMS: atom_id res chain seq x y z
N MET A 1 34.79 -7.62 -2.52
CA MET A 1 36.19 -7.70 -3.02
C MET A 1 36.18 -8.25 -4.46
N GLU A 2 35.29 -7.72 -5.33
CA GLU A 2 35.03 -8.25 -6.69
C GLU A 2 35.08 -7.17 -7.79
N SER A 3 35.59 -5.97 -7.49
CA SER A 3 35.62 -4.85 -8.43
C SER A 3 36.99 -4.62 -9.08
N PHE A 4 37.91 -5.57 -9.03
CA PHE A 4 39.28 -5.40 -9.55
C PHE A 4 39.64 -6.26 -10.77
N TYR A 5 38.72 -7.09 -11.27
CA TYR A 5 39.01 -8.09 -12.32
C TYR A 5 38.49 -7.76 -13.73
N ALA A 6 37.88 -6.61 -13.98
CA ALA A 6 37.19 -6.37 -15.26
C ALA A 6 38.03 -5.74 -16.40
N LEU A 7 39.35 -5.49 -16.22
CA LEU A 7 40.13 -4.70 -17.20
C LEU A 7 41.12 -5.49 -18.08
N LYS A 8 41.01 -6.83 -18.15
CA LYS A 8 42.00 -7.64 -18.90
C LYS A 8 41.47 -8.46 -20.08
N GLU A 9 40.21 -8.31 -20.48
CA GLU A 9 39.57 -9.10 -21.55
C GLU A 9 38.87 -8.26 -22.66
N GLU A 10 39.28 -7.01 -22.90
CA GLU A 10 38.51 -6.07 -23.75
C GLU A 10 39.08 -5.82 -25.16
N LYS A 11 39.54 -6.87 -25.87
CA LYS A 11 39.76 -6.73 -27.32
C LYS A 11 38.72 -7.39 -28.21
N GLU A 12 38.08 -8.47 -27.77
CA GLU A 12 37.16 -9.24 -28.61
C GLU A 12 35.67 -8.90 -28.41
N ASN A 13 35.30 -8.18 -27.35
CA ASN A 13 33.91 -7.82 -27.03
C ASN A 13 33.67 -6.30 -26.93
N ARG A 14 34.37 -5.50 -27.72
CA ARG A 14 34.16 -4.04 -27.71
C ARG A 14 32.87 -3.68 -28.45
N PHE A 15 31.95 -3.04 -27.74
CA PHE A 15 30.71 -2.48 -28.28
C PHE A 15 30.98 -1.61 -29.52
N CYS A 16 31.93 -0.68 -29.43
CA CYS A 16 32.45 0.09 -30.57
C CYS A 16 33.88 -0.37 -30.90
N SER A 17 34.09 -0.86 -32.12
CA SER A 17 35.34 -1.50 -32.56
C SER A 17 36.16 -0.66 -33.53
N GLY A 18 35.63 0.46 -34.03
CA GLY A 18 36.32 1.40 -34.93
C GLY A 18 35.34 2.12 -35.86
N ASP A 19 35.84 2.67 -36.96
CA ASP A 19 35.03 3.43 -37.94
C ASP A 19 33.95 2.57 -38.62
N ASP A 20 34.13 1.24 -38.64
CA ASP A 20 33.21 0.30 -39.31
C ASP A 20 31.84 0.18 -38.61
N ASN A 21 31.75 0.43 -37.30
CA ASN A 21 30.51 0.24 -36.53
C ASN A 21 30.10 1.45 -35.66
N VAL A 22 30.87 2.55 -35.70
CA VAL A 22 30.64 3.71 -34.83
C VAL A 22 29.28 4.38 -35.06
N ASN A 23 28.81 4.45 -36.30
CA ASN A 23 27.52 5.06 -36.63
C ASN A 23 26.35 4.23 -36.07
N ASP A 24 26.40 2.91 -36.25
CA ASP A 24 25.39 2.00 -35.69
C ASP A 24 25.39 2.04 -34.16
N CYS A 25 26.56 2.12 -33.53
CA CYS A 25 26.69 2.30 -32.09
C CYS A 25 26.07 3.62 -31.62
N ILE A 26 26.30 4.74 -32.32
CA ILE A 26 25.71 6.03 -31.98
C ILE A 26 24.18 5.99 -32.12
N THR A 27 23.67 5.40 -33.21
CA THR A 27 22.23 5.23 -33.40
C THR A 27 21.60 4.41 -32.27
N TYR A 28 22.23 3.29 -31.90
CA TYR A 28 21.79 2.47 -30.78
C TYR A 28 21.81 3.25 -29.44
N MET A 29 22.92 3.91 -29.13
CA MET A 29 23.06 4.70 -27.91
C MET A 29 22.03 5.84 -27.84
N ASN A 30 21.76 6.51 -28.95
CA ASN A 30 20.74 7.55 -29.01
C ASN A 30 19.33 6.99 -28.77
N GLN A 31 19.02 5.80 -29.29
CA GLN A 31 17.75 5.12 -29.00
C GLN A 31 17.64 4.76 -27.52
N GLU A 32 18.67 4.15 -26.93
CA GLU A 32 18.68 3.77 -25.52
C GLU A 32 18.56 4.99 -24.59
N LEU A 33 19.31 6.06 -24.89
CA LEU A 33 19.21 7.32 -24.17
C LEU A 33 17.79 7.87 -24.23
N GLN A 34 17.17 7.92 -25.41
CA GLN A 34 15.79 8.40 -25.57
C GLN A 34 14.76 7.53 -24.85
N VAL A 35 14.90 6.21 -24.87
CA VAL A 35 14.03 5.28 -24.12
C VAL A 35 14.09 5.55 -22.62
N HIS A 36 15.25 5.92 -22.11
CA HIS A 36 15.46 6.30 -20.71
C HIS A 36 15.21 7.80 -20.44
N GLY A 37 14.68 8.54 -21.42
CA GLY A 37 14.28 9.95 -21.29
C GLY A 37 15.40 10.98 -21.47
N PHE A 38 16.57 10.57 -21.95
CA PHE A 38 17.71 11.45 -22.23
C PHE A 38 17.69 11.99 -23.67
N GLN A 39 18.38 13.11 -23.88
CA GLN A 39 18.53 13.72 -25.20
C GLN A 39 19.48 12.90 -26.09
N ALA A 40 19.18 12.79 -27.39
CA ALA A 40 20.09 12.18 -28.35
C ALA A 40 21.33 13.04 -28.60
N LEU A 41 22.48 12.38 -28.69
CA LEU A 41 23.78 12.96 -29.05
C LEU A 41 23.69 13.61 -30.44
N GLN A 42 24.18 14.84 -30.55
CA GLN A 42 24.13 15.60 -31.80
C GLN A 42 25.42 15.35 -32.59
N THR A 43 25.35 14.52 -33.62
CA THR A 43 26.46 14.24 -34.55
C THR A 43 26.58 15.29 -35.65
N SER A 44 26.47 16.57 -35.29
CA SER A 44 26.73 17.67 -36.24
C SER A 44 28.23 17.67 -36.57
N SER A 45 28.57 17.39 -37.83
CA SER A 45 29.95 17.24 -38.29
C SER A 45 30.78 18.50 -38.01
N GLU A 46 31.78 18.39 -37.12
CA GLU A 46 33.15 18.93 -37.25
C GLU A 46 33.94 18.93 -35.93
N ASN A 47 33.31 18.74 -34.76
CA ASN A 47 34.02 18.78 -33.46
C ASN A 47 33.84 17.50 -32.62
N SER A 48 34.80 16.56 -32.74
CA SER A 48 34.96 15.38 -31.86
C SER A 48 34.94 15.73 -30.36
N ARG A 49 35.40 16.94 -30.00
CA ARG A 49 35.34 17.46 -28.62
C ARG A 49 33.90 17.67 -28.13
N THR A 50 32.97 18.12 -28.96
CA THR A 50 31.58 18.38 -28.55
C THR A 50 30.86 17.09 -28.19
N LEU A 51 30.97 16.07 -29.03
CA LEU A 51 30.45 14.72 -28.76
C LEU A 51 31.04 14.12 -27.48
N THR A 52 32.34 14.34 -27.23
CA THR A 52 32.99 13.87 -26.01
C THR A 52 32.42 14.54 -24.76
N ILE A 53 32.15 15.85 -24.82
CA ILE A 53 31.53 16.61 -23.73
C ILE A 53 30.08 16.15 -23.50
N GLU A 54 29.31 15.97 -24.56
CA GLU A 54 27.94 15.44 -24.47
C GLU A 54 27.93 14.06 -23.81
N LEU A 55 28.80 13.14 -24.24
CA LEU A 55 28.93 11.80 -23.64
C LEU A 55 29.34 11.86 -22.17
N LEU A 56 30.31 12.70 -21.79
CA LEU A 56 30.74 12.85 -20.40
C LEU A 56 29.61 13.36 -19.50
N ASN A 57 28.80 14.30 -20.00
CA ASN A 57 27.66 14.81 -19.26
C ASN A 57 26.57 13.72 -19.09
N HIS A 58 26.25 12.97 -20.15
CA HIS A 58 25.30 11.86 -20.05
C HIS A 58 25.80 10.77 -19.10
N LEU A 59 27.09 10.39 -19.18
CA LEU A 59 27.72 9.46 -18.26
C LEU A 59 27.67 9.95 -16.81
N TYR A 60 27.91 11.23 -16.57
CA TYR A 60 27.81 11.81 -15.24
C TYR A 60 26.39 11.70 -14.69
N VAL A 61 25.37 12.05 -15.47
CA VAL A 61 23.97 11.94 -15.05
C VAL A 61 23.57 10.48 -14.81
N LEU A 62 23.95 9.56 -15.70
CA LEU A 62 23.71 8.13 -15.54
C LEU A 62 24.37 7.58 -14.27
N LEU A 63 25.60 7.98 -13.95
CA LEU A 63 26.28 7.56 -12.73
C LEU A 63 25.63 8.16 -11.47
N GLN A 64 25.12 9.39 -11.52
CA GLN A 64 24.38 9.98 -10.41
C GLN A 64 23.04 9.26 -10.18
N GLN A 65 22.30 9.02 -11.26
CA GLN A 65 21.05 8.27 -11.21
C GLN A 65 21.28 6.85 -10.69
N HIS A 66 22.30 6.15 -11.17
CA HIS A 66 22.64 4.81 -10.70
C HIS A 66 22.94 4.79 -9.19
N ARG A 67 23.69 5.77 -8.66
CA ARG A 67 23.94 5.88 -7.23
C ARG A 67 22.67 6.15 -6.43
N HIS A 68 21.79 6.99 -6.96
CA HIS A 68 20.49 7.27 -6.36
C HIS A 68 19.59 6.03 -6.32
N ASP A 69 19.47 5.33 -7.46
CA ASP A 69 18.67 4.11 -7.62
C ASP A 69 19.18 2.98 -6.72
N MET A 70 20.51 2.86 -6.57
CA MET A 70 21.10 1.90 -5.64
C MET A 70 20.70 2.18 -4.20
N LYS A 71 20.75 3.46 -3.78
CA LYS A 71 20.33 3.84 -2.43
C LYS A 71 18.85 3.55 -2.19
N ILE A 72 17.97 3.89 -3.15
CA ILE A 72 16.53 3.59 -3.05
C ILE A 72 16.31 2.08 -2.95
N ARG A 73 17.06 1.30 -3.75
CA ARG A 73 16.94 -0.17 -3.76
C ARG A 73 17.36 -0.78 -2.43
N GLU A 74 18.46 -0.31 -1.85
CA GLU A 74 18.90 -0.72 -0.50
C GLU A 74 17.83 -0.38 0.55
N ASP A 75 17.30 0.85 0.54
CA ASP A 75 16.24 1.28 1.45
C ASP A 75 14.97 0.41 1.32
N LEU A 76 14.59 0.03 0.09
CA LEU A 76 13.46 -0.86 -0.17
C LEU A 76 13.73 -2.29 0.29
N GLN A 77 14.95 -2.79 0.11
CA GLN A 77 15.33 -4.12 0.57
C GLN A 77 15.32 -4.21 2.10
N ASP A 78 15.76 -3.17 2.79
CA ASP A 78 15.69 -3.07 4.25
C ASP A 78 14.24 -3.03 4.75
N LYS A 79 13.38 -2.25 4.09
CA LYS A 79 11.93 -2.21 4.41
C LYS A 79 11.27 -3.57 4.18
N LEU A 80 11.61 -4.26 3.08
CA LEU A 80 11.11 -5.59 2.78
C LEU A 80 11.54 -6.60 3.86
N LEU A 81 12.81 -6.57 4.27
CA LEU A 81 13.33 -7.47 5.29
C LEU A 81 12.65 -7.26 6.65
N ARG A 82 12.47 -5.99 7.06
CA ARG A 82 11.74 -5.64 8.29
C ARG A 82 10.29 -6.11 8.24
N SER A 83 9.57 -5.78 7.16
CA SER A 83 8.18 -6.20 6.97
C SER A 83 8.02 -7.73 6.98
N ASN A 84 8.96 -8.46 6.37
CA ASN A 84 8.96 -9.92 6.39
C ASN A 84 9.18 -10.48 7.82
N SER A 85 10.07 -9.87 8.60
CA SER A 85 10.29 -10.23 10.00
C SER A 85 9.04 -9.97 10.87
N ASP A 86 8.38 -8.82 10.67
CA ASP A 86 7.15 -8.47 11.38
C ASP A 86 6.02 -9.45 11.02
N MET A 87 5.88 -9.78 9.73
CA MET A 87 4.93 -10.77 9.25
C MET A 87 5.17 -12.14 9.89
N GLN A 88 6.41 -12.61 9.97
CA GLN A 88 6.74 -13.87 10.63
C GLN A 88 6.39 -13.86 12.12
N THR A 89 6.63 -12.73 12.79
CA THR A 89 6.30 -12.56 14.20
C THR A 89 4.78 -12.60 14.42
N ALA A 90 4.01 -11.92 13.57
CA ALA A 90 2.56 -11.95 13.59
C ALA A 90 1.99 -13.35 13.27
N GLN A 91 2.60 -14.08 12.32
CA GLN A 91 2.22 -15.46 12.03
C GLN A 91 2.47 -16.41 13.21
N ARG A 92 3.57 -16.22 13.94
CA ARG A 92 3.87 -17.00 15.16
C ARG A 92 2.85 -16.71 16.26
N SER A 93 2.54 -15.45 16.53
CA SER A 93 1.52 -15.10 17.54
C SER A 93 0.14 -15.61 17.14
N GLN A 94 -0.24 -15.49 15.87
CA GLN A 94 -1.49 -16.05 15.34
C GLN A 94 -1.58 -17.57 15.59
N LYS A 95 -0.49 -18.31 15.35
CA LYS A 95 -0.44 -19.75 15.63
C LYS A 95 -0.66 -20.05 17.12
N LEU A 96 0.02 -19.31 18.00
CA LEU A 96 -0.12 -19.49 19.45
C LEU A 96 -1.56 -19.22 19.91
N TYR A 97 -2.19 -18.14 19.44
CA TYR A 97 -3.58 -17.84 19.77
C TYR A 97 -4.56 -18.91 19.27
N LYS A 98 -4.29 -19.48 18.09
CA LYS A 98 -5.09 -20.58 17.56
C LYS A 98 -4.95 -21.84 18.42
N ASP A 99 -3.74 -22.19 18.82
CA ASP A 99 -3.48 -23.36 19.67
C ASP A 99 -4.15 -23.21 21.06
N GLU A 100 -4.12 -22.00 21.65
CA GLU A 100 -4.79 -21.71 22.92
C GLU A 100 -6.32 -21.73 22.78
N LEU A 101 -6.87 -21.22 21.68
CA LEU A 101 -8.30 -21.32 21.39
C LEU A 101 -8.75 -22.78 21.26
N ASP A 102 -8.00 -23.59 20.53
CA ASP A 102 -8.29 -25.02 20.37
C ASP A 102 -8.22 -25.77 21.71
N LYS A 103 -7.30 -25.36 22.60
CA LYS A 103 -7.21 -25.89 23.96
C LYS A 103 -8.43 -25.50 24.80
N SER A 104 -8.80 -24.23 24.81
CA SER A 104 -9.98 -23.74 25.55
C SER A 104 -11.28 -24.37 25.04
N LEU A 105 -11.40 -24.61 23.72
CA LEU A 105 -12.55 -25.33 23.14
C LEU A 105 -12.62 -26.78 23.64
N ARG A 106 -11.49 -27.49 23.72
CA ARG A 106 -11.45 -28.85 24.26
C ARG A 106 -11.81 -28.89 25.75
N GLU A 107 -11.30 -27.94 26.54
CA GLU A 107 -11.64 -27.82 27.96
C GLU A 107 -13.13 -27.54 28.17
N ASN A 108 -13.71 -26.62 27.40
CA ASN A 108 -15.14 -26.35 27.43
C ASN A 108 -15.99 -27.57 27.06
N GLN A 109 -15.59 -28.34 26.03
CA GLN A 109 -16.26 -29.59 25.68
C GLN A 109 -16.20 -30.60 26.83
N SER A 110 -15.05 -30.73 27.49
CA SER A 110 -14.89 -31.61 28.66
C SER A 110 -15.79 -31.19 29.82
N ILE A 111 -15.83 -29.89 30.15
CA ILE A 111 -16.69 -29.35 31.20
C ILE A 111 -18.18 -29.55 30.86
N SER A 112 -18.56 -29.33 29.60
CA SER A 112 -19.93 -29.55 29.13
C SER A 112 -20.37 -31.01 29.31
N GLU A 113 -19.50 -31.97 28.99
CA GLU A 113 -19.77 -33.39 29.19
C GLU A 113 -19.85 -33.76 30.68
N GLN A 114 -18.98 -33.19 31.53
CA GLN A 114 -19.06 -33.37 32.98
C GLN A 114 -20.39 -32.84 33.54
N ASN A 115 -20.83 -31.67 33.09
CA ASN A 115 -22.13 -31.11 33.48
C ASN A 115 -23.29 -32.02 33.05
N ARG A 116 -23.24 -32.58 31.83
CA ARG A 116 -24.24 -33.55 31.34
C ARG A 116 -24.34 -34.77 32.25
N GLN A 117 -23.20 -35.33 32.67
CA GLN A 117 -23.14 -36.48 33.58
C GLN A 117 -23.68 -36.14 34.97
N LEU A 118 -23.37 -34.95 35.50
CA LEU A 118 -23.91 -34.49 36.77
C LEU A 118 -25.44 -34.31 36.71
N GLU A 119 -25.96 -33.75 35.62
CA GLU A 119 -27.41 -33.63 35.41
C GLU A 119 -28.10 -35.00 35.36
N GLU A 120 -27.53 -35.99 34.68
CA GLU A 120 -28.04 -37.36 34.66
C GLU A 120 -28.04 -37.99 36.06
N LYS A 121 -26.98 -37.76 36.84
CA LYS A 121 -26.87 -38.23 38.23
C LYS A 121 -27.93 -37.58 39.13
N ILE A 122 -28.14 -36.26 38.99
CA ILE A 122 -29.20 -35.53 39.70
C ILE A 122 -30.58 -36.07 39.33
N LYS A 123 -30.86 -36.29 38.04
CA LYS A 123 -32.12 -36.88 37.57
C LYS A 123 -32.33 -38.27 38.18
N SER A 124 -31.30 -39.12 38.19
CA SER A 124 -31.37 -40.46 38.79
C SER A 124 -31.66 -40.42 40.29
N LEU A 125 -30.97 -39.56 41.05
CA LEU A 125 -31.21 -39.39 42.49
C LEU A 125 -32.62 -38.87 42.78
N ASN A 126 -33.10 -37.90 41.98
CA ASN A 126 -34.46 -37.39 42.09
C ASN A 126 -35.51 -38.48 41.81
N SER A 127 -35.29 -39.34 40.82
CA SER A 127 -36.16 -40.49 40.56
C SER A 127 -36.19 -41.48 41.72
N LYS A 128 -35.04 -41.75 42.36
CA LYS A 128 -34.96 -42.62 43.55
C LYS A 128 -35.70 -42.03 44.75
N LEU A 129 -35.43 -40.76 45.08
CA LEU A 129 -36.11 -40.05 46.16
C LEU A 129 -37.63 -40.00 45.96
N LYS A 130 -38.07 -39.81 44.71
CA LYS A 130 -39.50 -39.87 44.37
C LYS A 130 -40.08 -41.26 44.63
N GLY A 131 -39.38 -42.32 44.23
CA GLY A 131 -39.77 -43.71 44.50
C GLY A 131 -39.89 -44.02 45.99
N GLU A 132 -38.88 -43.69 46.78
CA GLU A 132 -38.88 -43.87 48.25
C GLU A 132 -40.02 -43.09 48.91
N LYS A 133 -40.28 -41.86 48.45
CA LYS A 133 -41.40 -41.06 48.93
C LYS A 133 -42.75 -41.71 48.62
N ASP A 134 -42.93 -42.21 47.39
CA ASP A 134 -44.17 -42.86 46.98
C ASP A 134 -44.41 -44.17 47.77
N GLU A 135 -43.34 -44.94 48.03
CA GLU A 135 -43.35 -46.14 48.88
C GLU A 135 -43.72 -45.80 50.33
N PHE A 136 -43.06 -44.82 50.95
CA PHE A 136 -43.38 -44.35 52.30
C PHE A 136 -44.84 -43.88 52.45
N MET A 137 -45.36 -43.19 51.43
CA MET A 137 -46.76 -42.76 51.41
C MET A 137 -47.73 -43.93 51.28
N SER A 138 -47.38 -44.97 50.51
CA SER A 138 -48.13 -46.23 50.45
C SER A 138 -48.15 -46.94 51.80
N ASP A 139 -47.00 -47.09 52.46
CA ASP A 139 -46.87 -47.74 53.77
C ASP A 139 -47.66 -47.00 54.85
N LYS A 140 -47.59 -45.67 54.90
CA LYS A 140 -48.38 -44.86 55.81
C LYS A 140 -49.89 -45.04 55.58
N ASN A 141 -50.31 -45.14 54.33
CA ASN A 141 -51.72 -45.37 53.98
C ASN A 141 -52.15 -46.80 54.33
N GLN A 142 -51.30 -47.80 54.16
CA GLN A 142 -51.53 -49.17 54.61
C GLN A 142 -51.61 -49.26 56.15
N ALA A 143 -50.71 -48.58 56.87
CA ALA A 143 -50.73 -48.52 58.34
C ALA A 143 -52.01 -47.86 58.88
N LYS A 144 -52.51 -46.81 58.23
CA LYS A 144 -53.81 -46.21 58.54
C LYS A 144 -54.98 -47.15 58.24
N LYS A 145 -54.88 -47.95 57.18
CA LYS A 145 -55.88 -48.97 56.82
C LYS A 145 -55.87 -50.18 57.77
N ALA A 146 -54.75 -50.43 58.46
CA ALA A 146 -54.59 -51.48 59.47
C ALA A 146 -55.04 -51.09 60.89
N GLY A 147 -55.42 -49.81 61.14
CA GLY A 147 -56.19 -49.41 62.33
C GLY A 147 -55.55 -49.68 63.69
N MET A 148 -54.27 -49.32 63.91
CA MET A 148 -53.66 -49.38 65.24
C MET A 148 -53.56 -47.98 65.86
N ASP A 149 -54.63 -47.52 66.50
CA ASP A 149 -54.59 -46.37 67.42
C ASP A 149 -54.12 -46.86 68.79
N VAL A 150 -52.93 -46.44 69.21
CA VAL A 150 -52.45 -46.71 70.58
C VAL A 150 -53.10 -45.69 71.51
N LEU A 151 -54.31 -46.01 71.97
CA LEU A 151 -54.94 -45.31 73.08
C LEU A 151 -54.32 -45.81 74.39
N ASN A 152 -53.83 -44.85 75.16
CA ASN A 152 -53.32 -44.96 76.52
C ASN A 152 -54.03 -46.07 77.34
N SER A 153 -53.28 -47.06 77.80
CA SER A 153 -53.77 -48.02 78.79
C SER A 153 -52.61 -48.64 79.54
N LEU A 154 -52.27 -48.11 80.71
CA LEU A 154 -51.77 -48.90 81.84
C LEU A 154 -52.11 -48.22 83.17
N GLN A 155 -53.29 -48.52 83.72
CA GLN A 155 -53.50 -48.61 85.16
C GLN A 155 -53.88 -50.05 85.48
N ASN A 156 -52.98 -50.78 86.14
CA ASN A 156 -53.27 -52.11 86.68
C ASN A 156 -53.91 -52.00 88.07
N PRO A 157 -54.93 -52.83 88.40
CA PRO A 157 -55.67 -52.77 89.65
C PRO A 157 -55.03 -53.53 90.83
N ASN A 158 -53.70 -53.73 90.81
CA ASN A 158 -52.99 -54.34 91.94
C ASN A 158 -51.86 -53.41 92.36
N GLY A 159 -52.09 -52.71 93.49
CA GLY A 159 -51.24 -51.64 94.05
C GLY A 159 -49.84 -52.04 94.50
N LYS A 160 -49.04 -52.67 93.62
CA LYS A 160 -47.60 -52.71 93.73
C LYS A 160 -47.03 -51.66 92.79
N ARG A 161 -46.49 -50.60 93.35
CA ARG A 161 -45.74 -49.57 92.62
C ARG A 161 -44.58 -50.28 91.91
N ALA A 162 -44.59 -50.28 90.57
CA ALA A 162 -43.41 -50.62 89.82
C ALA A 162 -42.31 -49.66 90.28
N VAL A 163 -41.26 -50.18 90.90
CA VAL A 163 -40.04 -49.42 91.12
C VAL A 163 -39.46 -49.19 89.73
N TRP A 164 -39.66 -47.99 89.21
CA TRP A 164 -38.96 -47.54 88.01
C TRP A 164 -37.47 -47.71 88.29
N LYS A 165 -36.79 -48.59 87.55
CA LYS A 165 -35.35 -48.45 87.41
C LYS A 165 -35.15 -47.12 86.71
N THR A 166 -34.59 -46.15 87.41
CA THR A 166 -34.22 -44.86 86.83
C THR A 166 -33.27 -45.14 85.67
N LYS A 167 -33.62 -44.64 84.49
CA LYS A 167 -32.89 -44.77 83.22
C LYS A 167 -31.61 -43.93 83.20
N ALA A 168 -30.84 -43.93 84.30
CA ALA A 168 -29.59 -43.17 84.38
C ALA A 168 -28.61 -43.54 83.26
N LYS A 169 -28.66 -44.79 82.79
CA LYS A 169 -27.84 -45.28 81.67
C LYS A 169 -28.31 -44.79 80.30
N ASP A 170 -29.62 -44.72 80.04
CA ASP A 170 -30.14 -44.19 78.77
C ASP A 170 -29.86 -42.68 78.67
N ASP A 171 -29.95 -41.96 79.81
CA ASP A 171 -29.63 -40.53 79.86
C ASP A 171 -28.11 -40.30 79.66
N GLU A 172 -27.26 -41.15 80.23
CA GLU A 172 -25.79 -41.10 80.03
C GLU A 172 -25.41 -41.37 78.57
N GLU A 173 -26.02 -42.36 77.92
CA GLU A 173 -25.83 -42.64 76.48
C GLU A 173 -26.30 -41.46 75.61
N MET A 174 -27.41 -40.81 75.98
CA MET A 174 -27.90 -39.60 75.31
C MET A 174 -26.91 -38.44 75.47
N TYR A 175 -26.42 -38.17 76.69
CA TYR A 175 -25.43 -37.12 76.93
C TYR A 175 -24.12 -37.39 76.19
N GLN A 176 -23.66 -38.64 76.17
CA GLN A 176 -22.49 -39.06 75.38
C GLN A 176 -22.71 -38.81 73.89
N SER A 177 -23.87 -39.18 73.34
CA SER A 177 -24.17 -38.92 71.92
C SER A 177 -24.19 -37.43 71.58
N ILE A 178 -24.68 -36.57 72.48
CA ILE A 178 -24.69 -35.11 72.30
C ILE A 178 -23.25 -34.58 72.36
N VAL A 179 -22.46 -35.01 73.34
CA VAL A 179 -21.05 -34.60 73.48
C VAL A 179 -20.24 -35.04 72.27
N CYS A 180 -20.37 -36.30 71.82
CA CYS A 180 -19.71 -36.78 70.60
C CYS A 180 -20.12 -35.94 69.37
N GLY A 181 -21.40 -35.56 69.25
CA GLY A 181 -21.85 -34.67 68.18
C GLY A 181 -21.19 -33.29 68.21
N TYR A 182 -21.00 -32.71 69.40
CA TYR A 182 -20.26 -31.45 69.55
C TYR A 182 -18.77 -31.62 69.27
N GLU A 183 -18.14 -32.71 69.73
CA GLU A 183 -16.73 -33.00 69.46
C GLU A 183 -16.45 -33.18 67.96
N ASP A 184 -17.31 -33.91 67.25
CA ASP A 184 -17.21 -34.08 65.80
C ASP A 184 -17.41 -32.74 65.09
N LYS A 185 -18.37 -31.91 65.54
CA LYS A 185 -18.54 -30.57 64.98
C LYS A 185 -17.33 -29.67 65.21
N VAL A 186 -16.67 -29.78 66.37
CA VAL A 186 -15.41 -29.06 66.66
C VAL A 186 -14.29 -29.54 65.74
N LYS A 187 -14.16 -30.85 65.48
CA LYS A 187 -13.18 -31.39 64.52
C LYS A 187 -13.42 -30.85 63.11
N ASP A 188 -14.67 -30.85 62.65
CA ASP A 188 -15.04 -30.31 61.34
C ASP A 188 -14.64 -28.83 61.22
N LEU A 189 -14.98 -28.02 62.25
CA LEU A 189 -14.63 -26.60 62.28
C LEU A 189 -13.11 -26.39 62.29
N ILE A 190 -12.34 -27.20 63.01
CA ILE A 190 -10.86 -27.12 63.01
C ILE A 190 -10.31 -27.44 61.62
N MET A 191 -10.83 -28.47 60.96
CA MET A 191 -10.41 -28.87 59.61
C MET A 191 -10.73 -27.77 58.59
N GLU A 192 -11.96 -27.25 58.61
CA GLU A 192 -12.38 -26.14 57.76
C GLU A 192 -11.50 -24.90 58.00
N ASN A 193 -11.23 -24.56 59.27
CA ASN A 193 -10.35 -23.45 59.62
C ASN A 193 -8.91 -23.66 59.12
N SER A 194 -8.39 -24.89 59.16
CA SER A 194 -7.09 -25.23 58.55
C SER A 194 -7.08 -24.93 57.06
N THR A 195 -8.13 -25.34 56.33
CA THR A 195 -8.21 -25.07 54.89
C THR A 195 -8.27 -23.58 54.56
N TYR A 196 -8.95 -22.77 55.39
CA TYR A 196 -8.96 -21.31 55.22
C TYR A 196 -7.60 -20.68 55.48
N ARG A 197 -6.84 -21.19 56.47
CA ARG A 197 -5.47 -20.71 56.75
C ARG A 197 -4.53 -21.02 55.60
N ASP A 198 -4.60 -22.23 55.03
CA ASP A 198 -3.80 -22.63 53.88
C ASP A 198 -4.11 -21.75 52.66
N PHE A 199 -5.40 -21.49 52.41
CA PHE A 199 -5.84 -20.62 51.33
C PHE A 199 -5.37 -19.17 51.52
N ALA A 200 -5.48 -18.63 52.74
CA ALA A 200 -5.00 -17.28 53.07
C ALA A 200 -3.48 -17.16 52.85
N ASN A 201 -2.71 -18.17 53.26
CA ASN A 201 -1.26 -18.20 53.03
C ASN A 201 -0.91 -18.26 51.54
N SER A 202 -1.70 -19.01 50.76
CA SER A 202 -1.56 -19.05 49.29
C SER A 202 -1.84 -17.69 48.64
N ILE A 203 -2.90 -16.99 49.05
CA ILE A 203 -3.18 -15.62 48.56
C ILE A 203 -2.04 -14.69 48.93
N TYR A 204 -1.60 -14.72 50.19
CA TYR A 204 -0.49 -13.91 50.67
C TYR A 204 0.78 -14.12 49.84
N SER A 205 1.15 -15.38 49.58
CA SER A 205 2.31 -15.74 48.75
C SER A 205 2.20 -15.20 47.32
N ASN A 206 1.00 -15.26 46.72
CA ASN A 206 0.75 -14.68 45.40
C ASN A 206 0.87 -13.15 45.42
N LEU A 207 0.39 -12.48 46.46
CA LEU A 207 0.52 -11.03 46.63
C LEU A 207 1.98 -10.61 46.75
N VAL A 208 2.78 -11.30 47.56
CA VAL A 208 4.24 -11.04 47.67
C VAL A 208 4.91 -11.19 46.30
N ARG A 209 4.57 -12.25 45.55
CA ARG A 209 5.10 -12.45 44.20
C ARG A 209 4.70 -11.34 43.22
N LEU A 210 3.47 -10.84 43.31
CA LEU A 210 3.03 -9.70 42.50
C LEU A 210 3.78 -8.43 42.89
N GLN A 211 4.01 -8.19 44.18
CA GLN A 211 4.73 -7.01 44.67
C GLN A 211 6.13 -6.94 44.06
N TRP A 212 6.84 -8.07 44.03
CA TRP A 212 8.17 -8.13 43.40
C TRP A 212 8.17 -7.91 41.90
N LYS A 213 7.08 -8.29 41.20
CA LYS A 213 6.92 -7.96 39.78
C LYS A 213 6.76 -6.46 39.57
N PHE A 214 5.97 -5.77 40.39
CA PHE A 214 5.79 -4.32 40.31
C PHE A 214 7.03 -3.53 40.72
N GLU A 215 7.82 -4.02 41.67
CA GLU A 215 9.10 -3.40 42.07
C GLU A 215 10.23 -3.59 41.04
N GLY A 216 9.98 -4.31 39.93
CA GLY A 216 10.98 -4.49 38.87
C GLY A 216 12.16 -5.39 39.28
N LYS A 217 12.03 -6.19 40.35
CA LYS A 217 13.01 -7.22 40.75
C LYS A 217 12.91 -8.44 39.83
N HIS A 218 13.16 -8.21 38.53
CA HIS A 218 12.94 -9.17 37.45
C HIS A 218 13.94 -10.35 37.44
N ASN A 219 14.97 -10.32 38.29
CA ASN A 219 16.06 -11.32 38.30
C ASN A 219 15.95 -12.39 39.39
N LEU A 220 14.84 -12.45 40.15
CA LEU A 220 14.60 -13.49 41.17
C LEU A 220 13.44 -14.43 40.83
N ALA A 221 12.71 -14.16 39.74
CA ALA A 221 11.59 -15.01 39.32
C ALA A 221 12.03 -16.35 38.69
N GLU A 222 13.31 -16.50 38.32
CA GLU A 222 13.90 -17.75 37.80
C GLU A 222 14.58 -18.60 38.89
N ALA A 223 14.72 -18.08 40.12
CA ALA A 223 15.11 -18.87 41.29
C ALA A 223 13.83 -19.34 42.03
N ALA A 224 13.01 -20.11 41.32
CA ALA A 224 12.07 -20.99 41.99
C ALA A 224 12.88 -22.10 42.68
N ASP A 225 12.52 -22.37 43.93
CA ASP A 225 13.16 -23.26 44.90
C ASP A 225 14.33 -22.68 45.69
N GLU A 226 14.10 -22.67 47.01
CA GLU A 226 15.06 -22.55 48.10
C GLU A 226 15.50 -21.12 48.50
N ASN A 227 14.79 -20.59 49.51
CA ASN A 227 15.10 -19.42 50.34
C ASN A 227 14.50 -18.06 49.91
N LEU A 228 13.19 -17.93 50.10
CA LEU A 228 12.46 -16.65 50.21
C LEU A 228 12.80 -15.85 51.50
N GLN A 229 13.87 -16.19 52.22
CA GLN A 229 14.10 -15.75 53.61
C GLN A 229 15.16 -14.65 53.79
N GLN A 230 15.51 -13.90 52.74
CA GLN A 230 16.34 -12.70 52.92
C GLN A 230 15.49 -11.43 53.03
N LEU A 231 15.05 -11.17 54.27
CA LEU A 231 15.04 -9.86 54.95
C LEU A 231 14.37 -8.69 54.22
N ASP A 232 13.07 -8.82 53.91
CA ASP A 232 12.20 -7.63 53.84
C ASP A 232 11.42 -7.51 55.16
N PRO A 233 11.60 -6.43 55.94
CA PRO A 233 10.88 -6.22 57.21
C PRO A 233 9.36 -6.12 57.07
N ASN A 234 8.82 -6.07 55.84
CA ASN A 234 7.38 -6.05 55.58
C ASN A 234 6.79 -7.43 55.23
N ILE A 235 7.59 -8.51 55.25
CA ILE A 235 7.10 -9.88 54.98
C ILE A 235 6.73 -10.56 56.30
N LEU A 236 5.58 -11.24 56.30
CA LEU A 236 5.08 -11.99 57.45
C LEU A 236 6.00 -13.18 57.76
N PRO A 237 6.27 -13.47 59.05
CA PRO A 237 6.99 -14.66 59.46
C PRO A 237 6.32 -15.95 58.99
N ASP A 238 7.14 -16.97 58.73
CA ASP A 238 6.67 -18.27 58.32
C ASP A 238 5.77 -18.90 59.40
N GLY A 239 4.68 -19.54 58.98
CA GLY A 239 3.68 -20.13 59.89
C GLY A 239 2.80 -19.13 60.65
N ILE A 240 2.82 -17.82 60.35
CA ILE A 240 1.98 -16.83 61.06
C ILE A 240 0.47 -17.13 60.96
N PHE A 241 0.05 -17.75 59.85
CA PHE A 241 -1.34 -18.15 59.62
C PHE A 241 -1.76 -19.34 60.49
N GLN A 242 -0.80 -20.09 61.06
CA GLN A 242 -1.07 -21.22 61.93
C GLN A 242 -1.26 -20.80 63.40
N LEU A 243 -0.86 -19.58 63.77
CA LEU A 243 -1.07 -19.02 65.10
C LEU A 243 -2.57 -18.76 65.38
N PRO A 244 -2.98 -18.75 66.65
CA PRO A 244 -4.31 -18.28 67.02
C PRO A 244 -4.56 -16.87 66.47
N LEU A 245 -5.74 -16.67 65.89
CA LEU A 245 -6.12 -15.41 65.23
C LEU A 245 -5.91 -14.18 66.13
N GLU A 246 -6.21 -14.30 67.42
CA GLU A 246 -6.03 -13.22 68.40
C GLU A 246 -4.57 -12.73 68.52
N MET A 247 -3.59 -13.57 68.16
CA MET A 247 -2.17 -13.22 68.23
C MET A 247 -1.56 -12.81 66.89
N SER A 248 -2.16 -13.18 65.76
CA SER A 248 -1.61 -12.93 64.43
C SER A 248 -2.41 -11.93 63.59
N ARG A 249 -3.68 -11.67 63.95
CA ARG A 249 -4.59 -10.84 63.16
C ARG A 249 -4.00 -9.47 62.83
N ASP A 250 -3.58 -8.72 63.83
CA ASP A 250 -3.17 -7.33 63.63
C ASP A 250 -1.94 -7.23 62.70
N SER A 251 -1.01 -8.18 62.82
CA SER A 251 0.16 -8.26 61.94
C SER A 251 -0.25 -8.59 60.50
N ILE A 252 -1.12 -9.58 60.31
CA ILE A 252 -1.59 -9.99 58.98
C ILE A 252 -2.37 -8.84 58.32
N GLU A 253 -3.29 -8.23 59.05
CA GLU A 253 -4.14 -7.14 58.58
C GLU A 253 -3.31 -5.92 58.19
N THR A 254 -2.36 -5.51 59.05
CA THR A 254 -1.48 -4.37 58.77
C THR A 254 -0.60 -4.62 57.54
N THR A 255 0.00 -5.81 57.42
CA THR A 255 0.85 -6.14 56.27
C THR A 255 0.05 -6.20 54.98
N LEU A 256 -1.12 -6.85 54.96
CA LEU A 256 -1.97 -6.92 53.78
C LEU A 256 -2.46 -5.53 53.35
N GLN A 257 -2.84 -4.68 54.31
CA GLN A 257 -3.28 -3.32 54.03
C GLN A 257 -2.15 -2.47 53.44
N ASN A 258 -0.94 -2.56 54.01
CA ASN A 258 0.23 -1.86 53.47
C ASN A 258 0.58 -2.33 52.05
N MET A 259 0.52 -3.64 51.79
CA MET A 259 0.72 -4.17 50.43
C MET A 259 -0.33 -3.64 49.46
N TRP A 260 -1.61 -3.63 49.87
CA TRP A 260 -2.69 -3.07 49.05
C TRP A 260 -2.49 -1.60 48.72
N ASP A 261 -2.19 -0.76 49.72
CA ASP A 261 -1.95 0.66 49.52
C ASP A 261 -0.74 0.93 48.61
N ASN A 262 0.29 0.06 48.68
CA ASN A 262 1.45 0.13 47.79
C ASN A 262 1.09 -0.27 46.36
N PHE A 263 0.28 -1.32 46.17
CA PHE A 263 -0.21 -1.69 44.85
C PHE A 263 -1.08 -0.60 44.23
N ASP A 264 -2.00 -0.04 45.00
CA ASP A 264 -2.89 1.01 44.53
C ASP A 264 -2.07 2.23 44.06
N LYS A 265 -1.09 2.67 44.86
CA LYS A 265 -0.16 3.73 44.48
C LYS A 265 0.67 3.39 43.24
N ALA A 266 1.18 2.17 43.12
CA ALA A 266 1.99 1.73 41.98
C ALA A 266 1.17 1.64 40.68
N ILE A 267 -0.07 1.14 40.76
CA ILE A 267 -0.99 1.07 39.62
C ILE A 267 -1.38 2.48 39.19
N LEU A 268 -1.76 3.35 40.15
CA LEU A 268 -2.12 4.73 39.86
C LEU A 268 -0.97 5.52 39.23
N SER A 269 0.27 5.34 39.72
CA SER A 269 1.44 6.02 39.14
C SER A 269 1.77 5.50 37.74
N SER A 270 1.70 4.18 37.50
CA SER A 270 1.90 3.58 36.18
C SER A 270 0.85 4.03 35.16
N LEU A 271 -0.42 4.08 35.57
CA LEU A 271 -1.51 4.56 34.70
C LEU A 271 -1.33 6.03 34.37
N LYS A 272 -0.99 6.86 35.37
CA LYS A 272 -0.72 8.28 35.17
C LYS A 272 0.44 8.50 34.20
N GLN A 273 1.54 7.79 34.36
CA GLN A 273 2.67 7.87 33.44
C GLN A 273 2.27 7.49 32.01
N THR A 274 1.47 6.44 31.84
CA THR A 274 0.99 6.01 30.52
C THR A 274 0.12 7.08 29.86
N ILE A 275 -0.78 7.70 30.63
CA ILE A 275 -1.66 8.79 30.16
C ILE A 275 -0.82 10.03 29.78
N ASP A 276 0.12 10.43 30.63
CA ASP A 276 0.98 11.59 30.37
C ASP A 276 1.83 11.38 29.10
N THR A 277 2.38 10.17 28.92
CA THR A 277 3.15 9.83 27.71
C THR A 277 2.28 9.82 26.46
N ALA A 278 1.04 9.30 26.56
CA ALA A 278 0.08 9.32 25.46
C ALA A 278 -0.35 10.76 25.10
N GLY A 279 -0.52 11.63 26.10
CA GLY A 279 -0.82 13.06 25.91
C GLY A 279 0.32 13.79 25.19
N GLN A 280 1.56 13.59 25.63
CA GLN A 280 2.74 14.19 24.98
C GLN A 280 2.89 13.75 23.52
N ASN A 281 2.65 12.47 23.22
CA ASN A 281 2.69 11.96 21.85
C ASN A 281 1.56 12.55 20.99
N LEU A 282 0.36 12.74 21.55
CA LEU A 282 -0.74 13.38 20.84
C LEU A 282 -0.41 14.85 20.52
N ASP A 283 0.12 15.60 21.48
CA ASP A 283 0.54 16.99 21.27
C ASP A 283 1.63 17.10 20.21
N ALA A 284 2.61 16.19 20.23
CA ALA A 284 3.65 16.12 19.20
C ALA A 284 3.07 15.87 17.80
N ASN A 285 2.14 14.92 17.67
CA ASN A 285 1.48 14.61 16.40
C ASN A 285 0.62 15.79 15.90
N VAL A 286 -0.08 16.49 16.80
CA VAL A 286 -0.88 17.68 16.45
C VAL A 286 0.02 18.78 15.90
N ASN A 287 1.15 19.05 16.55
CA ASN A 287 2.13 20.04 16.09
C ASN A 287 2.73 19.68 14.73
N GLU A 288 3.04 18.40 14.50
CA GLU A 288 3.53 17.92 13.20
C GLU A 288 2.47 18.09 12.10
N ILE A 289 1.21 17.74 12.38
CA ILE A 289 0.09 17.95 11.45
C ILE A 289 -0.05 19.43 11.08
N ASP A 290 0.04 20.33 12.05
CA ASP A 290 -0.09 21.76 11.78
C ASP A 290 1.09 22.32 10.97
N SER A 291 2.31 21.81 11.21
CA SER A 291 3.47 22.11 10.36
C SER A 291 3.26 21.64 8.92
N LEU A 292 2.80 20.41 8.72
CA LEU A 292 2.52 19.85 7.39
C LEU A 292 1.40 20.60 6.66
N LYS A 293 0.37 21.06 7.38
CA LYS A 293 -0.68 21.92 6.79
C LYS A 293 -0.11 23.23 6.26
N LEU A 294 0.82 23.84 6.99
CA LEU A 294 1.46 25.09 6.59
C LEU A 294 2.31 24.89 5.33
N GLU A 295 3.11 23.82 5.28
CA GLU A 295 3.90 23.45 4.09
C GLU A 295 3.00 23.16 2.87
N LEU A 296 1.87 22.48 3.08
CA LEU A 296 0.90 22.21 2.02
C LEU A 296 0.30 23.51 1.47
N GLN A 297 -0.04 24.47 2.34
CA GLN A 297 -0.55 25.76 1.95
C GLN A 297 0.49 26.56 1.12
N GLU A 298 1.76 26.48 1.50
CA GLU A 298 2.85 27.09 0.73
C GLU A 298 3.00 26.44 -0.66
N CYS A 299 2.90 25.11 -0.74
CA CYS A 299 2.92 24.39 -2.01
C CYS A 299 1.76 24.79 -2.92
N LEU A 300 0.55 24.92 -2.37
CA LEU A 300 -0.63 25.36 -3.12
C LEU A 300 -0.45 26.77 -3.69
N LEU A 301 0.14 27.69 -2.93
CA LEU A 301 0.46 29.03 -3.43
C LEU A 301 1.44 28.97 -4.61
N LYS A 302 2.51 28.19 -4.48
CA LYS A 302 3.50 27.99 -5.55
C LYS A 302 2.89 27.35 -6.80
N ILE A 303 1.91 26.46 -6.65
CA ILE A 303 1.19 25.88 -7.79
C ILE A 303 0.34 26.96 -8.46
N SER A 304 -0.44 27.73 -7.70
CA SER A 304 -1.26 28.83 -8.23
C SER A 304 -0.44 29.89 -8.97
N GLU A 305 0.75 30.23 -8.47
CA GLU A 305 1.68 31.14 -9.17
C GLU A 305 2.16 30.56 -10.50
N ARG A 306 2.52 29.27 -10.53
CA ARG A 306 2.92 28.59 -11.78
C ARG A 306 1.76 28.53 -12.77
N ASP A 307 0.54 28.25 -12.32
CA ASP A 307 -0.64 28.21 -13.17
C ASP A 307 -0.92 29.57 -13.84
N LYS A 308 -0.70 30.69 -13.12
CA LYS A 308 -0.80 32.03 -13.71
C LYS A 308 0.22 32.23 -14.83
N VAL A 309 1.48 31.86 -14.61
CA VAL A 309 2.55 31.97 -15.62
C VAL A 309 2.24 31.10 -16.84
N ILE A 310 1.71 29.89 -16.63
CA ILE A 310 1.29 29.01 -17.73
C ILE A 310 0.16 29.67 -18.55
N HIS A 311 -0.84 30.25 -17.89
CA HIS A 311 -1.92 30.97 -18.57
C HIS A 311 -1.41 32.19 -19.36
N GLU A 312 -0.52 32.99 -18.78
CA GLU A 312 0.09 34.14 -19.48
C GLU A 312 0.89 33.69 -20.72
N PHE A 313 1.67 32.62 -20.60
CA PHE A 313 2.42 32.05 -21.71
C PHE A 313 1.50 31.52 -22.83
N GLN A 314 0.40 30.85 -22.48
CA GLN A 314 -0.58 30.35 -23.45
C GLN A 314 -1.25 31.50 -24.22
N ASN A 315 -1.62 32.58 -23.53
CA ASN A 315 -2.22 33.76 -24.17
C ASN A 315 -1.22 34.47 -25.11
N ALA A 316 0.04 34.63 -24.68
CA ALA A 316 1.07 35.20 -25.54
C ALA A 316 1.31 34.36 -26.81
N GLN A 317 1.24 33.03 -26.71
CA GLN A 317 1.32 32.15 -27.89
C GLN A 317 0.12 32.28 -28.84
N SER A 318 -1.10 32.51 -28.33
CA SER A 318 -2.26 32.75 -29.21
C SER A 318 -2.15 34.08 -29.95
N ASP A 319 -1.65 35.12 -29.30
CA ASP A 319 -1.50 36.44 -29.92
C ASP A 319 -0.45 36.40 -31.04
N ILE A 320 0.70 35.76 -30.81
CA ILE A 320 1.74 35.59 -31.85
C ILE A 320 1.23 34.77 -33.05
N LYS A 321 0.45 33.72 -32.82
CA LYS A 321 -0.13 32.90 -33.90
C LYS A 321 -1.16 33.67 -34.73
N ASN A 322 -1.95 34.54 -34.09
CA ASN A 322 -2.93 35.36 -34.80
C ASN A 322 -2.24 36.46 -35.62
N ASP A 323 -1.25 37.16 -35.06
CA ASP A 323 -0.52 38.23 -35.75
C ASP A 323 0.26 37.70 -36.96
N THR A 324 0.88 36.52 -36.84
CA THR A 324 1.59 35.88 -37.95
C THR A 324 0.65 35.41 -39.08
N HIS A 325 -0.55 34.94 -38.74
CA HIS A 325 -1.58 34.60 -39.74
C HIS A 325 -2.05 35.84 -40.51
N VAL A 326 -2.35 36.95 -39.81
CA VAL A 326 -2.82 38.20 -40.43
C VAL A 326 -1.76 38.81 -41.36
N LEU A 327 -0.49 38.81 -40.95
CA LEU A 327 0.61 39.30 -41.78
C LEU A 327 0.81 38.47 -43.05
N ASN A 328 0.76 37.13 -42.95
CA ASN A 328 0.86 36.25 -44.11
C ASN A 328 -0.31 36.42 -45.08
N GLU A 329 -1.53 36.59 -44.56
CA GLU A 329 -2.72 36.78 -45.38
C GLU A 329 -2.64 38.11 -46.16
N SER A 330 -2.20 39.19 -45.51
CA SER A 330 -1.97 40.50 -46.15
C SER A 330 -0.89 40.45 -47.24
N LEU A 331 0.22 39.74 -46.99
CA LEU A 331 1.29 39.57 -47.97
C LEU A 331 0.81 38.82 -49.22
N LEU A 332 0.00 37.77 -49.03
CA LEU A 332 -0.55 36.97 -50.12
C LEU A 332 -1.47 37.79 -51.03
N TYR A 333 -2.25 38.72 -50.46
CA TYR A 333 -3.10 39.61 -51.24
C TYR A 333 -2.29 40.60 -52.09
N ALA A 334 -1.21 41.17 -51.53
CA ALA A 334 -0.32 42.08 -52.26
C ALA A 334 0.39 41.37 -53.42
N GLU A 335 0.95 40.17 -53.20
CA GLU A 335 1.59 39.37 -54.25
C GLU A 335 0.59 38.98 -55.35
N LYS A 336 -0.65 38.65 -54.99
CA LYS A 336 -1.71 38.31 -55.96
C LYS A 336 -2.08 39.50 -56.85
N GLU A 337 -2.16 40.70 -56.28
CA GLU A 337 -2.45 41.91 -57.05
C GLU A 337 -1.31 42.24 -58.02
N GLU A 338 -0.06 42.10 -57.58
CA GLU A 338 1.12 42.31 -58.43
C GLU A 338 1.17 41.33 -59.61
N VAL A 339 0.85 40.06 -59.38
CA VAL A 339 0.78 39.04 -60.44
C VAL A 339 -0.29 39.36 -61.48
N GLU A 340 -1.47 39.82 -61.07
CA GLU A 340 -2.53 40.20 -62.02
C GLU A 340 -2.15 41.46 -62.82
N ASN A 341 -1.44 42.41 -62.22
CA ASN A 341 -0.91 43.57 -62.92
C ASN A 341 0.15 43.18 -63.97
N LEU A 342 1.11 42.32 -63.61
CA LEU A 342 2.12 41.81 -64.54
C LEU A 342 1.49 41.03 -65.71
N LYS A 343 0.46 40.24 -65.43
CA LYS A 343 -0.30 39.50 -66.43
C LYS A 343 -1.06 40.41 -67.39
N ALA A 344 -1.62 41.51 -66.89
CA ALA A 344 -2.27 42.52 -67.73
C ALA A 344 -1.26 43.22 -68.65
N GLU A 345 -0.06 43.53 -68.16
CA GLU A 345 0.99 44.15 -68.96
C GLU A 345 1.51 43.21 -70.05
N LEU A 346 1.71 41.93 -69.73
CA LEU A 346 2.06 40.90 -70.71
C LEU A 346 1.01 40.75 -71.83
N ARG A 347 -0.28 40.88 -71.50
CA ARG A 347 -1.36 40.88 -72.52
C ARG A 347 -1.24 42.06 -73.47
N LYS A 348 -0.97 43.26 -72.96
CA LYS A 348 -0.76 44.45 -73.81
C LYS A 348 0.44 44.29 -74.72
N GLN A 349 1.57 43.79 -74.19
CA GLN A 349 2.76 43.52 -75.00
C GLN A 349 2.47 42.50 -76.10
N LYS A 350 1.74 41.42 -75.78
CA LYS A 350 1.31 40.43 -76.76
C LYS A 350 0.47 41.05 -77.86
N GLU A 351 -0.52 41.87 -77.52
CA GLU A 351 -1.36 42.56 -78.51
C GLU A 351 -0.56 43.51 -79.43
N SER A 352 0.43 44.20 -78.88
CA SER A 352 1.34 45.06 -79.66
C SER A 352 2.16 44.24 -80.66
N LEU A 353 2.76 43.14 -80.20
CA LEU A 353 3.53 42.25 -81.06
C LEU A 353 2.65 41.60 -82.14
N GLU A 354 1.40 41.27 -81.83
CA GLU A 354 0.45 40.73 -82.82
C GLU A 354 0.16 41.75 -83.93
N LYS A 355 0.00 43.04 -83.57
CA LYS A 355 -0.18 44.13 -84.54
C LYS A 355 1.06 44.33 -85.41
N GLU A 356 2.25 44.31 -84.81
CA GLU A 356 3.50 44.39 -85.57
C GLU A 356 3.66 43.21 -86.53
N ARG A 357 3.36 41.98 -86.09
CA ARG A 357 3.35 40.80 -86.96
C ARG A 357 2.35 40.93 -88.11
N ALA A 358 1.16 41.50 -87.87
CA ALA A 358 0.19 41.75 -88.91
C ALA A 358 0.70 42.75 -89.95
N LEU A 359 1.33 43.85 -89.52
CA LEU A 359 1.94 44.84 -90.41
C LEU A 359 3.09 44.25 -91.23
N VAL A 360 3.96 43.45 -90.60
CA VAL A 360 5.06 42.75 -91.30
C VAL A 360 4.50 41.76 -92.32
N ALA A 361 3.45 41.01 -91.96
CA ALA A 361 2.79 40.10 -92.89
C ALA A 361 2.16 40.85 -94.08
N GLU A 362 1.52 41.98 -93.85
CA GLU A 362 0.94 42.82 -94.91
C GLU A 362 2.02 43.38 -95.85
N ALA A 363 3.13 43.91 -95.29
CA ALA A 363 4.27 44.38 -96.06
C ALA A 363 4.88 43.27 -96.93
N ALA A 364 5.01 42.06 -96.38
CA ALA A 364 5.48 40.89 -97.14
C ALA A 364 4.53 40.52 -98.29
N VAL A 365 3.21 40.60 -98.08
CA VAL A 365 2.22 40.37 -99.15
C VAL A 365 2.34 41.45 -100.23
N LYS A 366 2.51 42.72 -99.85
CA LYS A 366 2.65 43.83 -100.81
C LYS A 366 3.91 43.69 -101.66
N LEU A 367 5.06 43.42 -101.05
CA LEU A 367 6.32 43.18 -101.76
C LEU A 367 6.21 41.99 -102.73
N ASN A 368 5.50 40.94 -102.36
CA ASN A 368 5.24 39.81 -103.26
C ASN A 368 4.36 40.20 -104.45
N ARG A 369 3.37 41.09 -104.28
CA ARG A 369 2.56 41.61 -105.40
C ARG A 369 3.40 42.47 -106.34
N GLU A 370 4.16 43.43 -105.81
CA GLU A 370 5.05 44.28 -106.58
C GLU A 370 6.08 43.45 -107.35
N ARG A 371 6.68 42.43 -106.70
CA ARG A 371 7.59 41.50 -107.38
C ARG A 371 6.91 40.78 -108.55
N LYS A 372 5.66 40.33 -108.38
CA LYS A 372 4.90 39.66 -109.44
C LYS A 372 4.57 40.61 -110.61
N GLU A 373 4.26 41.86 -110.31
CA GLU A 373 4.04 42.91 -111.32
C GLU A 373 5.34 43.20 -112.09
N PHE A 374 6.48 43.37 -111.41
CA PHE A 374 7.78 43.52 -112.06
C PHE A 374 8.15 42.32 -112.94
N GLU A 375 7.84 41.11 -112.48
CA GLU A 375 8.12 39.89 -113.24
C GLU A 375 7.21 39.80 -114.48
N SER A 376 5.95 40.24 -114.37
CA SER A 376 5.03 40.41 -115.50
C SER A 376 5.49 41.48 -116.48
N ASP A 377 5.93 42.64 -116.02
CA ASP A 377 6.44 43.73 -116.86
C ASP A 377 7.73 43.34 -117.59
N ARG A 378 8.60 42.57 -116.93
CA ARG A 378 9.79 41.99 -117.57
C ARG A 378 9.42 40.98 -118.66
N VAL A 379 8.41 40.14 -118.42
CA VAL A 379 7.88 39.22 -119.45
C VAL A 379 7.27 40.02 -120.61
N ALA A 380 6.48 41.05 -120.33
CA ALA A 380 5.89 41.92 -121.35
C ALA A 380 6.94 42.68 -122.18
N LEU A 381 8.02 43.15 -121.54
CA LEU A 381 9.17 43.76 -122.24
C LEU A 381 9.91 42.76 -123.12
N LEU A 382 10.12 41.52 -122.65
CA LEU A 382 10.71 40.46 -123.45
C LEU A 382 9.82 40.10 -124.66
N GLU A 383 8.50 40.02 -124.48
CA GLU A 383 7.54 39.81 -125.57
C GLU A 383 7.56 40.96 -126.59
N ALA A 384 7.60 42.21 -126.14
CA ALA A 384 7.70 43.40 -127.00
C ALA A 384 9.02 43.43 -127.81
N GLN A 385 10.12 42.96 -127.21
CA GLN A 385 11.42 42.88 -127.89
C GLN A 385 11.48 41.75 -128.93
N ILE A 386 10.71 40.67 -128.73
CA ILE A 386 10.50 39.61 -129.73
C ILE A 386 9.59 40.09 -130.88
N GLY A 387 8.65 41.00 -130.62
CA GLY A 387 7.72 41.55 -131.64
C GLY A 387 8.31 42.60 -132.58
N ALA A 388 9.46 43.20 -132.26
CA ALA A 388 10.00 44.39 -132.97
C ALA A 388 11.32 44.17 -133.73
N SER A 389 11.72 42.94 -134.04
CA SER A 389 12.87 42.65 -134.92
C SER A 389 12.55 41.60 -135.98
N PRO A 390 12.75 41.89 -137.29
CA PRO A 390 12.66 40.89 -138.33
C PRO A 390 14.02 40.21 -138.50
N LEU A 391 14.15 38.94 -138.10
CA LEU A 391 14.89 37.89 -138.83
C LEU A 391 14.99 36.59 -137.99
N SER A 392 14.77 35.50 -138.72
CA SER A 392 15.05 34.09 -138.46
C SER A 392 16.23 33.73 -137.56
N PHE A 393 16.10 32.66 -136.75
CA PHE A 393 16.86 31.38 -136.85
C PHE A 393 16.51 30.46 -135.66
N GLU A 394 15.79 29.35 -135.90
CA GLU A 394 16.23 27.94 -135.79
C GLU A 394 16.71 27.37 -134.42
N LYS A 395 15.95 26.34 -134.00
CA LYS A 395 16.34 25.07 -133.34
C LYS A 395 17.58 25.05 -132.43
N SER A 396 17.41 24.58 -131.19
CA SER A 396 17.53 23.15 -130.81
C SER A 396 17.75 22.92 -129.30
N GLN A 397 17.03 21.90 -128.79
CA GLN A 397 17.37 20.89 -127.78
C GLN A 397 18.38 21.15 -126.64
N GLY A 398 17.96 20.78 -125.43
CA GLY A 398 18.80 20.39 -124.27
C GLY A 398 17.97 20.44 -122.97
N LYS A 399 17.26 19.38 -122.56
CA LYS A 399 17.69 18.34 -121.60
C LYS A 399 18.36 18.92 -120.35
N GLU A 400 17.62 19.00 -119.25
CA GLU A 400 17.59 18.04 -118.11
C GLU A 400 18.54 18.48 -116.98
N CYS A 401 18.01 18.76 -115.79
CA CYS A 401 18.42 18.12 -114.54
C CYS A 401 17.53 18.55 -113.37
N ASP A 402 17.01 17.51 -112.69
CA ASP A 402 16.46 17.50 -111.35
C ASP A 402 17.27 18.32 -110.33
N PHE A 403 16.57 18.99 -109.41
CA PHE A 403 17.07 19.12 -108.03
C PHE A 403 15.93 19.00 -107.02
N LYS A 404 15.98 17.89 -106.27
CA LYS A 404 15.29 17.67 -105.00
C LYS A 404 15.72 18.69 -103.95
N LEU A 405 14.75 19.23 -103.21
CA LEU A 405 14.87 19.74 -101.83
C LEU A 405 13.55 19.36 -101.14
N ARG A 406 13.44 18.19 -100.49
CA ARG A 406 13.72 17.91 -99.06
C ARG A 406 13.35 19.06 -98.11
N SER A 407 12.25 18.82 -97.38
CA SER A 407 12.04 19.04 -95.93
C SER A 407 12.29 20.42 -95.33
N PHE A 408 11.30 21.01 -94.65
CA PHE A 408 10.99 20.78 -93.23
C PHE A 408 9.64 21.40 -92.87
#